data_AF-A0A6A6ZXU4-F1
#
_entry.id   AF-A0A6A6ZXU4-F1
#
_cell.length_a   1.000
_cell.length_b   1.000
_cell.length_c   1.000
_cell.angle_alpha   90.00
_cell.angle_beta   90.00
_cell.angle_gamma   90.00
#
_symmetry.space_group_name_H-M   'P 1'
#
loop_
_entity.id
_entity.type
_entity.pdbx_description
1 polymer ?
#
loop_
_entity_poly.entity_id
_entity_poly.type
_entity_poly.pdbx_seq_one_letter_code
_entity_poly.pdbx_strand_id
1 'polypeptide(L)'
;MATPLLNKDSSQPPSTLPTISVCISIASDTFDLTIFTPFKIGIALTLHHHQPITFRTRDIPLFDRPFTDPGLTFTNTRNRQAIAGIGPICNFYFTTPGIEGPLPSETNKDHWTTLFPEQPHNVDTAFEPVLAGRTPREQVAASMLRFQMPEIQTMKWPWMHQYEDRQVYRIGVSSGAGVKEWIGGSLDEILELRKGGVTPNYRHEKIEFEVRETGEFEVRRPDRDGSLSWP
;
A
#
# COMPACT_ATOMS: atom_id res chain seq x y z
N MET A 1 -17.74 -60.61 -14.40
CA MET A 1 -16.80 -59.71 -13.71
C MET A 1 -15.85 -59.12 -14.75
N ALA A 2 -15.87 -57.79 -14.91
CA ALA A 2 -14.77 -56.93 -15.37
C ALA A 2 -15.38 -55.57 -15.73
N THR A 3 -15.27 -54.61 -14.81
CA THR A 3 -15.61 -53.20 -15.01
C THR A 3 -14.39 -52.49 -15.61
N PRO A 4 -14.49 -51.66 -16.66
CA PRO A 4 -13.39 -50.80 -17.03
C PRO A 4 -13.41 -49.55 -16.16
N LEU A 5 -12.27 -49.28 -15.54
CA LEU A 5 -11.99 -48.09 -14.74
C LEU A 5 -11.88 -46.85 -15.64
N LEU A 6 -12.50 -45.79 -15.12
CA LEU A 6 -12.51 -44.42 -15.60
C LEU A 6 -11.07 -43.83 -15.53
N ASN A 7 -10.38 -43.69 -16.66
CA ASN A 7 -9.21 -42.82 -16.73
C ASN A 7 -9.72 -41.37 -16.87
N LYS A 8 -9.86 -40.71 -15.72
CA LYS A 8 -10.03 -39.26 -15.66
C LYS A 8 -8.62 -38.68 -15.69
N ASP A 9 -8.17 -38.27 -16.86
CA ASP A 9 -6.96 -37.46 -17.02
C ASP A 9 -7.13 -36.19 -16.18
N SER A 10 -6.56 -36.22 -14.98
CA SER A 10 -6.38 -35.07 -14.11
C SER A 10 -5.17 -34.28 -14.62
N SER A 11 -5.32 -33.67 -15.80
CA SER A 11 -4.44 -32.59 -16.22
C SER A 11 -4.88 -31.32 -15.49
N GLN A 12 -4.44 -31.17 -14.24
CA GLN A 12 -4.38 -29.83 -13.65
C GLN A 12 -3.52 -28.98 -14.59
N PRO A 13 -4.00 -27.80 -15.06
CA PRO A 13 -3.12 -26.89 -15.77
C PRO A 13 -1.92 -26.56 -14.87
N PRO A 14 -0.73 -26.31 -15.44
CA PRO A 14 0.44 -25.93 -14.66
C PRO A 14 0.02 -24.78 -13.75
N SER A 15 0.29 -24.91 -12.45
CA SER A 15 0.00 -23.86 -11.47
C SER A 15 0.80 -22.63 -11.86
N THR A 16 0.19 -21.74 -12.63
CA THR A 16 0.77 -20.46 -13.01
C THR A 16 0.96 -19.68 -11.72
N LEU A 17 2.20 -19.30 -11.44
CA LEU A 17 2.53 -18.42 -10.32
C LEU A 17 1.57 -17.22 -10.34
N PRO A 18 0.95 -16.86 -9.20
CA PRO A 18 0.12 -15.66 -9.17
C PRO A 18 0.94 -14.44 -9.59
N THR A 19 0.28 -13.53 -10.32
CA THR A 19 0.82 -12.20 -10.62
C THR A 19 -0.20 -11.16 -10.19
N ILE A 20 0.26 -9.97 -9.83
CA ILE A 20 -0.62 -8.87 -9.42
C ILE A 20 -0.33 -7.66 -10.29
N SER A 21 -1.29 -7.30 -11.13
CA SER A 21 -1.24 -6.04 -11.88
C SER A 21 -1.62 -4.88 -10.98
N VAL A 22 -0.95 -3.75 -11.16
CA VAL A 22 -1.18 -2.51 -10.43
C VAL A 22 -1.49 -1.38 -11.40
N CYS A 23 -2.61 -0.68 -11.19
CA CYS A 23 -2.95 0.57 -11.85
C CYS A 23 -2.94 1.70 -10.82
N ILE A 24 -2.15 2.75 -11.09
CA ILE A 24 -2.01 3.90 -10.20
C ILE A 24 -2.72 5.09 -10.84
N SER A 25 -3.64 5.69 -10.09
CA SER A 25 -4.38 6.89 -10.48
C SER A 25 -4.08 8.05 -9.53
N ILE A 26 -4.21 9.27 -10.04
CA ILE A 26 -4.06 10.51 -9.28
C ILE A 26 -5.28 11.39 -9.53
N ALA A 27 -5.68 12.14 -8.51
CA ALA A 27 -6.84 13.04 -8.63
C ALA A 27 -6.53 14.34 -9.38
N SER A 28 -5.24 14.70 -9.49
CA SER A 28 -4.76 15.92 -10.12
C SER A 28 -3.41 15.65 -10.78
N ASP A 29 -3.17 16.21 -11.97
CA ASP A 29 -1.87 16.21 -12.65
C ASP A 29 -0.86 17.18 -12.02
N THR A 30 -1.32 17.99 -11.08
CA THR A 30 -0.54 19.02 -10.40
C THR A 30 -0.60 18.76 -8.90
N PHE A 31 0.57 18.59 -8.28
CA PHE A 31 0.74 18.63 -6.84
C PHE A 31 1.21 20.02 -6.42
N ASP A 32 0.24 20.86 -6.09
CA ASP A 32 0.48 22.25 -5.72
C ASP A 32 0.62 22.38 -4.20
N LEU A 33 1.83 22.71 -3.75
CA LEU A 33 2.15 22.84 -2.32
C LEU A 33 1.64 24.16 -1.71
N THR A 34 1.16 25.10 -2.53
CA THR A 34 0.54 26.35 -2.06
C THR A 34 -0.89 26.13 -1.55
N ILE A 35 -1.55 25.07 -2.04
CA ILE A 35 -2.87 24.66 -1.60
C ILE A 35 -2.72 23.55 -0.56
N PHE A 36 -3.17 23.74 0.67
CA PHE A 36 -3.09 22.73 1.73
C PHE A 36 -4.18 21.64 1.60
N THR A 37 -4.36 21.12 0.38
CA THR A 37 -5.33 20.05 0.07
C THR A 37 -4.56 18.75 -0.15
N PRO A 38 -4.98 17.62 0.46
CA PRO A 38 -4.31 16.35 0.27
C PRO A 38 -4.19 15.95 -1.20
N PHE A 39 -2.99 15.51 -1.60
CA PHE A 39 -2.75 14.98 -2.94
C PHE A 39 -3.00 13.48 -2.94
N LYS A 40 -4.16 13.08 -3.47
CA LYS A 40 -4.66 11.70 -3.43
C LYS A 40 -4.08 10.84 -4.55
N ILE A 41 -3.67 9.63 -4.19
CA ILE A 41 -3.15 8.59 -5.06
C ILE A 41 -4.01 7.34 -4.82
N GLY A 42 -4.65 6.85 -5.88
CA GLY A 42 -5.39 5.59 -5.86
C GLY A 42 -4.54 4.47 -6.45
N ILE A 43 -4.60 3.29 -5.84
CA ILE A 43 -3.86 2.10 -6.29
C ILE A 43 -4.87 0.96 -6.41
N ALA A 44 -5.11 0.51 -7.63
CA ALA A 44 -5.94 -0.67 -7.89
C ALA A 44 -5.03 -1.88 -8.14
N LEU A 45 -5.18 -2.92 -7.33
CA LEU A 45 -4.46 -4.19 -7.46
C LEU A 45 -5.39 -5.26 -8.01
N THR A 46 -4.99 -5.95 -9.06
CA THR A 46 -5.77 -7.06 -9.66
C THR A 46 -4.94 -8.33 -9.62
N LEU A 47 -5.45 -9.36 -8.95
CA LEU A 47 -4.82 -10.68 -8.91
C LEU A 47 -5.13 -11.47 -10.17
N HIS A 48 -4.09 -11.87 -10.89
CA HIS A 48 -4.18 -12.81 -12.00
C HIS A 48 -3.75 -14.19 -11.52
N HIS A 49 -4.73 -14.95 -11.05
CA HIS A 49 -4.55 -16.29 -10.51
C HIS A 49 -5.90 -17.04 -10.53
N HIS A 50 -5.88 -18.36 -10.45
CA HIS A 50 -7.13 -19.16 -10.48
C HIS A 50 -7.89 -19.20 -9.15
N GLN A 51 -7.24 -18.86 -8.04
CA GLN A 51 -7.82 -18.87 -6.70
C GLN A 51 -7.41 -17.62 -5.91
N PRO A 52 -8.20 -17.20 -4.90
CA PRO A 52 -7.82 -16.10 -4.03
C PRO A 52 -6.51 -16.35 -3.30
N ILE A 53 -5.83 -15.26 -2.93
CA ILE A 53 -4.68 -15.32 -2.03
C ILE A 53 -4.93 -14.43 -0.83
N THR A 54 -4.47 -14.87 0.34
CA THR A 54 -4.58 -14.12 1.59
C THR A 54 -3.19 -13.94 2.20
N PHE A 55 -2.86 -12.72 2.60
CA PHE A 55 -1.57 -12.37 3.19
C PHE A 55 -1.76 -11.37 4.32
N ARG A 56 -0.73 -11.21 5.15
CA ARG A 56 -0.78 -10.25 6.24
C ARG A 56 -0.56 -8.85 5.68
N THR A 57 -1.50 -7.95 5.95
CA THR A 57 -1.55 -6.61 5.36
C THR A 57 -0.26 -5.81 5.64
N ARG A 58 0.22 -5.83 6.88
CA ARG A 58 1.43 -5.11 7.31
C ARG A 58 2.72 -5.55 6.65
N ASP A 59 2.76 -6.80 6.17
CA ASP A 59 3.97 -7.36 5.57
C ASP A 59 4.15 -6.84 4.13
N ILE A 60 3.11 -6.18 3.58
CA ILE A 60 3.07 -5.61 2.24
C ILE A 60 3.06 -4.08 2.32
N PRO A 61 4.16 -3.40 1.97
CA PRO A 61 4.27 -1.96 2.17
C PRO A 61 3.19 -1.13 1.48
N LEU A 62 2.66 -1.54 0.33
CA LEU A 62 1.60 -0.77 -0.34
C LEU A 62 0.33 -0.60 0.51
N PHE A 63 0.04 -1.55 1.41
CA PHE A 63 -1.17 -1.51 2.23
C PHE A 63 -0.96 -0.78 3.57
N ASP A 64 0.26 -0.85 4.09
CA ASP A 64 0.59 -0.39 5.44
C ASP A 64 1.40 0.90 5.43
N ARG A 65 2.39 0.98 4.56
CA ARG A 65 3.31 2.12 4.43
C ARG A 65 3.66 2.42 2.98
N PRO A 66 2.71 2.90 2.18
CA PRO A 66 2.92 3.05 0.74
C PRO A 66 4.05 4.02 0.40
N PHE A 67 4.43 4.94 1.29
CA PHE A 67 5.47 5.95 1.01
C PHE A 67 6.89 5.59 1.49
N THR A 68 7.08 4.43 2.10
CA THR A 68 8.42 3.96 2.50
C THR A 68 9.14 3.23 1.37
N ASP A 69 10.45 2.98 1.52
CA ASP A 69 11.16 2.00 0.70
C ASP A 69 11.34 0.70 1.51
N PRO A 70 10.84 -0.46 1.04
CA PRO A 70 10.05 -0.66 -0.16
C PRO A 70 8.61 -0.09 -0.06
N GLY A 71 8.03 0.29 -1.20
CA GLY A 71 6.70 0.91 -1.32
C GLY A 71 6.50 1.55 -2.70
N LEU A 72 5.78 2.67 -2.76
CA LEU A 72 5.69 3.54 -3.93
C LEU A 72 7.04 4.22 -4.19
N THR A 73 7.33 4.42 -5.47
CA THR A 73 8.51 5.16 -5.92
C THR A 73 8.07 6.39 -6.70
N PHE A 74 8.83 7.48 -6.61
CA PHE A 74 8.55 8.71 -7.33
C PHE A 74 9.78 9.07 -8.16
N THR A 75 9.69 8.88 -9.47
CA THR A 75 10.83 9.05 -10.37
C THR A 75 10.70 10.35 -11.14
N ASN A 76 11.68 11.24 -10.99
CA ASN A 76 11.74 12.45 -11.80
C ASN A 76 11.93 12.05 -13.28
N THR A 77 11.00 12.47 -14.12
CA THR A 77 10.94 12.05 -15.53
C THR A 77 12.09 12.62 -16.38
N ARG A 78 12.64 13.77 -15.99
CA ARG A 78 13.73 14.47 -16.68
C ARG A 78 15.08 13.80 -16.44
N ASN A 79 15.44 13.57 -15.18
CA ASN A 79 16.77 13.06 -14.81
C ASN A 79 16.77 11.55 -14.43
N ARG A 80 15.59 10.90 -14.42
CA ARG A 80 15.38 9.49 -14.07
C ARG A 80 15.79 9.11 -12.64
N GLN A 81 15.99 10.10 -11.76
CA GLN A 81 16.30 9.83 -10.36
C GLN A 81 15.01 9.53 -9.58
N ALA A 82 15.03 8.44 -8.82
CA ALA A 82 13.99 8.14 -7.85
C ALA A 82 14.21 8.96 -6.58
N ILE A 83 13.14 9.51 -6.03
CA ILE A 83 13.10 10.06 -4.69
C ILE A 83 13.11 8.87 -3.73
N ALA A 84 14.20 8.75 -2.97
CA ALA A 84 14.36 7.68 -2.00
C ALA A 84 13.48 7.96 -0.78
N GLY A 85 12.53 7.05 -0.50
CA GLY A 85 11.76 6.96 0.74
C GLY A 85 11.33 8.30 1.32
N ILE A 86 10.06 8.69 1.09
CA ILE A 86 9.50 9.83 1.78
C ILE A 86 9.35 9.36 3.23
N GLY A 87 10.32 9.75 4.07
CA GLY A 87 10.48 9.27 5.45
C GLY A 87 9.14 9.24 6.17
N PRO A 88 8.92 8.28 7.08
CA PRO A 88 7.60 7.75 7.43
C PRO A 88 6.54 8.85 7.45
N ILE A 89 5.88 9.04 6.30
CA ILE A 89 4.60 9.75 6.26
C ILE A 89 3.76 8.99 7.26
N CYS A 90 3.09 9.73 8.13
CA CYS A 90 2.31 9.21 9.24
C CYS A 90 1.39 8.06 8.78
N ASN A 91 1.92 6.85 8.77
CA ASN A 91 1.15 5.66 8.52
C ASN A 91 0.58 5.34 9.88
N PHE A 92 -0.70 5.68 10.03
CA PHE A 92 -1.45 5.48 11.24
C PHE A 92 -1.56 3.99 11.48
N TYR A 93 -0.58 3.46 12.20
CA TYR A 93 -0.67 2.15 12.79
C TYR A 93 -1.72 2.20 13.90
N PHE A 94 -2.85 1.56 13.65
CA PHE A 94 -3.47 0.79 14.71
C PHE A 94 -2.60 -0.46 14.93
N THR A 95 -1.42 -0.29 15.53
CA THR A 95 -0.79 -1.41 16.22
C THR A 95 -1.65 -1.67 17.45
N THR A 96 -2.67 -2.50 17.30
CA THR A 96 -3.31 -3.12 18.45
C THR A 96 -2.23 -3.97 19.12
N PRO A 97 -1.73 -3.60 20.32
CA PRO A 97 -0.66 -4.36 20.94
C PRO A 97 -1.25 -5.70 21.40
N GLY A 98 -0.67 -6.81 20.94
CA GLY A 98 -0.78 -8.08 21.67
C GLY A 98 -1.67 -9.18 21.10
N ILE A 99 -2.12 -9.12 19.84
CA ILE A 99 -2.86 -10.25 19.23
C ILE A 99 -2.29 -10.62 17.85
N GLU A 100 -0.99 -10.87 17.75
CA GLU A 100 -0.41 -11.32 16.49
C GLU A 100 0.05 -12.77 16.57
N GLY A 101 -0.90 -13.67 16.36
CA GLY A 101 -0.59 -15.04 15.97
C GLY A 101 0.01 -15.08 14.56
N PRO A 102 0.85 -16.09 14.25
CA PRO A 102 1.45 -16.23 12.94
C PRO A 102 0.43 -16.54 11.84
N LEU A 103 -0.81 -16.88 12.18
CA LEU A 103 -1.87 -17.32 11.26
C LEU A 103 -3.14 -16.49 11.45
N PRO A 104 -4.00 -16.40 10.42
CA PRO A 104 -5.33 -15.80 10.56
C PRO A 104 -6.14 -16.47 11.67
N SER A 105 -6.85 -15.67 12.45
CA SER A 105 -7.81 -16.07 13.48
C SER A 105 -8.86 -14.97 13.62
N GLU A 106 -10.00 -15.29 14.26
CA GLU A 106 -11.06 -14.30 14.51
C GLU A 106 -10.56 -13.05 15.25
N THR A 107 -9.50 -13.21 16.04
CA THR A 107 -8.92 -12.14 16.86
C THR A 107 -7.92 -11.24 16.13
N ASN A 108 -7.49 -11.60 14.91
CA ASN A 108 -6.51 -10.82 14.14
C ASN A 108 -6.89 -10.68 12.66
N LYS A 109 -8.11 -11.04 12.28
CA LYS A 109 -8.57 -11.13 10.88
C LYS A 109 -8.51 -9.79 10.14
N ASP A 110 -8.59 -8.69 10.86
CA ASP A 110 -8.43 -7.31 10.38
C ASP A 110 -7.01 -6.99 9.91
N HIS A 111 -6.00 -7.79 10.31
CA HIS A 111 -4.62 -7.64 9.87
C HIS A 111 -4.29 -8.48 8.61
N TRP A 112 -5.31 -9.08 7.98
CA TRP A 112 -5.18 -9.91 6.80
C TRP A 112 -5.98 -9.33 5.64
N THR A 113 -5.39 -9.42 4.45
CA THR A 113 -6.04 -8.99 3.20
C THR A 113 -6.16 -10.19 2.28
N THR A 114 -7.34 -10.36 1.68
CA THR A 114 -7.58 -11.30 0.59
C THR A 114 -7.68 -10.54 -0.73
N LEU A 115 -6.93 -10.97 -1.74
CA LEU A 115 -7.16 -10.58 -3.12
C LEU A 115 -7.93 -11.69 -3.83
N PHE A 116 -9.04 -11.33 -4.48
CA PHE A 116 -9.83 -12.23 -5.29
C PHE A 116 -9.40 -12.17 -6.76
N PRO A 117 -9.41 -13.30 -7.49
CA PRO A 117 -9.08 -13.33 -8.91
C PRO A 117 -9.88 -12.30 -9.72
N GLU A 118 -9.17 -11.53 -10.55
CA GLU A 118 -9.74 -10.56 -11.50
C GLU A 118 -10.64 -9.49 -10.85
N GLN A 119 -10.63 -9.36 -9.52
CA GLN A 119 -11.36 -8.32 -8.79
C GLN A 119 -10.38 -7.25 -8.31
N PRO A 120 -10.60 -5.97 -8.67
CA PRO A 120 -9.73 -4.90 -8.22
C PRO A 120 -9.88 -4.68 -6.72
N HIS A 121 -8.76 -4.69 -6.01
CA HIS A 121 -8.66 -4.24 -4.63
C HIS A 121 -8.05 -2.84 -4.62
N ASN A 122 -8.76 -1.89 -4.03
CA ASN A 122 -8.34 -0.49 -4.04
C ASN A 122 -7.66 -0.13 -2.72
N VAL A 123 -6.50 0.50 -2.83
CA VAL A 123 -5.79 1.15 -1.74
C VAL A 123 -5.70 2.64 -2.07
N ASP A 124 -6.29 3.46 -1.21
CA ASP A 124 -6.20 4.92 -1.33
C ASP A 124 -5.14 5.44 -0.36
N THR A 125 -4.30 6.35 -0.85
CA THR A 125 -3.29 7.03 -0.04
C THR A 125 -3.16 8.48 -0.47
N ALA A 126 -2.49 9.31 0.34
CA ALA A 126 -2.32 10.71 0.02
C ALA A 126 -1.06 11.32 0.65
N PHE A 127 -0.51 12.33 -0.01
CA PHE A 127 0.29 13.31 0.70
C PHE A 127 -0.64 14.22 1.47
N GLU A 128 -0.42 14.33 2.77
CA GLU A 128 -1.20 15.19 3.64
C GLU A 128 -0.33 16.31 4.21
N PRO A 129 -0.84 17.56 4.23
CA PRO A 129 -0.18 18.63 4.95
C PRO A 129 -0.38 18.39 6.46
N VAL A 130 0.63 18.71 7.24
CA VAL A 130 0.70 18.46 8.68
C VAL A 130 0.76 19.80 9.43
N LEU A 131 0.20 19.86 10.64
CA LEU A 131 0.32 21.04 11.50
C LEU A 131 1.77 21.31 11.92
N ALA A 132 2.22 22.56 11.74
CA ALA A 132 3.55 23.03 12.14
C ALA A 132 3.74 22.93 13.66
N GLY A 133 4.96 22.60 14.09
CA GLY A 133 5.31 22.50 15.52
C GLY A 133 4.79 21.24 16.21
N ARG A 134 4.13 20.34 15.46
CA ARG A 134 3.77 19.01 15.93
C ARG A 134 4.38 17.97 15.03
N THR A 135 5.16 17.08 15.60
CA THR A 135 5.52 15.82 14.96
C THR A 135 4.23 15.09 14.55
N PRO A 136 4.27 14.24 13.51
CA PRO A 136 3.08 13.48 13.09
C PRO A 136 2.42 12.68 14.26
N ARG A 137 3.22 12.28 15.25
CA ARG A 137 2.78 11.62 16.50
C ARG A 137 1.98 12.53 17.44
N GLU A 138 2.33 13.83 17.53
CA GLU A 138 1.65 14.81 18.39
C GLU A 138 0.30 15.27 17.80
N GLN A 139 0.10 15.09 16.49
CA GLN A 139 -1.17 15.39 15.83
C GLN A 139 -2.26 14.37 16.19
N VAL A 140 -1.91 13.10 16.44
CA VAL A 140 -2.86 12.07 16.90
C VAL A 140 -3.47 12.45 18.25
N ALA A 141 -2.62 12.83 19.21
CA ALA A 141 -3.05 13.28 20.53
C ALA A 141 -3.93 14.53 20.44
N ALA A 142 -3.60 15.43 19.51
CA ALA A 142 -4.37 16.65 19.26
C ALA A 142 -5.70 16.42 18.54
N SER A 143 -5.79 15.46 17.61
CA SER A 143 -7.05 15.13 16.93
C SER A 143 -8.10 14.56 17.89
N MET A 144 -7.68 13.94 19.00
CA MET A 144 -8.57 13.52 20.09
C MET A 144 -8.93 14.68 21.05
N LEU A 145 -8.19 15.78 21.04
CA LEU A 145 -8.36 16.97 21.88
C LEU A 145 -8.86 18.18 21.08
N ARG A 146 -9.80 17.96 20.15
CA ARG A 146 -10.34 19.00 19.24
C ARG A 146 -11.19 20.10 19.89
N PHE A 147 -11.15 20.25 21.20
CA PHE A 147 -11.79 21.36 21.90
C PHE A 147 -10.75 22.09 22.72
N GLN A 148 -10.46 23.34 22.34
CA GLN A 148 -9.57 24.33 22.96
C GLN A 148 -8.22 24.48 22.24
N MET A 149 -8.13 25.42 21.29
CA MET A 149 -7.10 26.48 21.24
C MET A 149 -7.28 27.36 19.99
N PRO A 150 -7.26 28.71 20.11
CA PRO A 150 -7.50 29.66 19.02
C PRO A 150 -6.19 30.18 18.37
N GLU A 151 -5.12 29.39 18.31
CA GLU A 151 -3.88 29.80 17.63
C GLU A 151 -3.93 29.48 16.14
N ILE A 152 -3.42 30.39 15.32
CA ILE A 152 -3.33 30.25 13.86
C ILE A 152 -2.47 29.03 13.54
N GLN A 153 -3.13 27.93 13.22
CA GLN A 153 -2.50 26.67 12.85
C GLN A 153 -1.83 26.81 11.48
N THR A 154 -0.50 26.88 11.46
CA THR A 154 0.27 26.87 10.21
C THR A 154 0.37 25.43 9.71
N MET A 155 -0.03 25.15 8.47
CA MET A 155 0.13 23.85 7.83
C MET A 155 1.47 23.79 7.08
N LYS A 156 2.08 22.60 7.02
CA LYS A 156 3.36 22.36 6.33
C LYS A 156 3.31 21.05 5.55
N TRP A 157 4.08 20.97 4.48
CA TRP A 157 4.25 19.73 3.73
C TRP A 157 5.50 18.97 4.21
N PRO A 158 5.36 17.77 4.80
CA PRO A 158 6.51 17.02 5.31
C PRO A 158 7.34 16.46 4.15
N TRP A 159 8.66 16.50 4.29
CA TRP A 159 9.62 15.84 3.36
C TRP A 159 9.56 16.29 1.89
N MET A 160 8.87 17.39 1.57
CA MET A 160 8.76 17.89 0.18
C MET A 160 9.99 18.62 -0.33
N HIS A 161 11.04 18.78 0.48
CA HIS A 161 12.30 19.38 0.04
C HIS A 161 12.99 18.56 -1.07
N GLN A 162 12.67 17.27 -1.19
CA GLN A 162 13.25 16.36 -2.19
C GLN A 162 12.64 16.52 -3.60
N TYR A 163 11.50 17.22 -3.72
CA TYR A 163 10.82 17.45 -4.98
C TYR A 163 11.23 18.80 -5.57
N GLU A 164 11.62 18.86 -6.83
CA GLU A 164 11.99 20.11 -7.50
C GLU A 164 10.75 20.83 -8.07
N ASP A 165 10.77 22.17 -8.05
CA ASP A 165 9.70 22.98 -8.64
C ASP A 165 9.58 22.76 -10.15
N ARG A 166 8.33 22.68 -10.63
CA ARG A 166 7.94 22.44 -12.04
C ARG A 166 8.55 21.19 -12.64
N GLN A 167 8.93 20.22 -11.82
CA GLN A 167 9.36 18.92 -12.30
C GLN A 167 8.21 17.92 -12.26
N VAL A 168 8.20 17.04 -13.26
CA VAL A 168 7.20 15.98 -13.39
C VAL A 168 7.77 14.68 -12.82
N TYR A 169 7.00 14.05 -11.94
CA TYR A 169 7.33 12.80 -11.28
C TYR A 169 6.35 11.71 -11.69
N ARG A 170 6.89 10.53 -12.03
CA ARG A 170 6.14 9.32 -12.33
C ARG A 170 6.06 8.43 -11.09
N ILE A 171 4.87 7.94 -10.78
CA ILE A 171 4.64 7.05 -9.64
C ILE A 171 4.88 5.59 -10.06
N GLY A 172 5.74 4.87 -9.34
CA GLY A 172 5.98 3.46 -9.53
C GLY A 172 5.78 2.66 -8.25
N VAL A 173 6.13 1.39 -8.31
CA VAL A 173 6.18 0.49 -7.17
C VAL A 173 7.58 -0.12 -7.09
N SER A 174 8.17 -0.13 -5.91
CA SER A 174 9.47 -0.75 -5.64
C SER A 174 9.37 -2.27 -5.82
N SER A 175 10.38 -2.88 -6.44
CA SER A 175 10.44 -4.35 -6.63
C SER A 175 10.48 -5.12 -5.30
N GLY A 176 10.82 -4.46 -4.20
CA GLY A 176 10.79 -5.02 -2.85
C GLY A 176 9.41 -5.01 -2.18
N ALA A 177 8.41 -4.34 -2.78
CA ALA A 177 7.09 -4.15 -2.18
C ALA A 177 6.14 -5.35 -2.38
N GLY A 178 6.49 -6.31 -3.24
CA GLY A 178 5.65 -7.46 -3.58
C GLY A 178 5.33 -8.39 -2.40
N VAL A 179 4.39 -9.31 -2.62
CA VAL A 179 3.95 -10.29 -1.63
C VAL A 179 5.01 -11.38 -1.49
N LYS A 180 5.60 -11.51 -0.30
CA LYS A 180 6.65 -12.50 -0.03
C LYS A 180 6.09 -13.81 0.49
N GLU A 181 5.01 -13.73 1.26
CA GLU A 181 4.36 -14.87 1.91
C GLU A 181 2.85 -14.74 1.80
N TRP A 182 2.18 -15.85 1.47
CA TRP A 182 0.73 -15.87 1.29
C TRP A 182 0.16 -17.26 1.52
N ILE A 183 -1.15 -17.31 1.73
CA ILE A 183 -1.94 -18.53 1.88
C ILE A 183 -2.92 -18.57 0.71
N GLY A 184 -3.08 -19.73 0.07
CA GLY A 184 -4.11 -19.92 -0.95
C GLY A 184 -5.50 -20.05 -0.33
N GLY A 185 -6.48 -19.36 -0.92
CA GLY A 185 -7.84 -19.29 -0.42
C GLY A 185 -8.18 -17.93 0.17
N SER A 186 -9.47 -17.70 0.37
CA SER A 186 -9.99 -16.49 1.01
C SER A 186 -9.82 -16.56 2.53
N LEU A 187 -9.84 -15.40 3.19
CA LEU A 187 -9.72 -15.31 4.64
C LEU A 187 -10.80 -16.14 5.34
N ASP A 188 -12.05 -16.08 4.87
CA ASP A 188 -13.16 -16.83 5.45
C ASP A 188 -12.96 -18.35 5.33
N GLU A 189 -12.53 -18.83 4.17
CA GLU A 189 -12.20 -20.25 3.96
C GLU A 189 -11.07 -20.70 4.91
N ILE A 190 -10.04 -19.88 5.08
CA ILE A 190 -8.92 -20.17 5.96
C ILE A 190 -9.39 -20.23 7.43
N LEU A 191 -10.24 -19.31 7.86
CA LEU A 191 -10.79 -19.30 9.21
C LEU A 191 -11.65 -20.55 9.48
N GLU A 192 -12.46 -20.98 8.51
CA GLU A 192 -13.26 -22.21 8.62
C GLU A 192 -12.39 -23.47 8.68
N LEU A 193 -11.37 -23.58 7.82
CA LEU A 193 -10.39 -24.67 7.88
C LEU A 193 -9.72 -24.75 9.25
N ARG A 194 -9.39 -23.60 9.83
CA ARG A 194 -8.78 -23.50 11.14
C ARG A 194 -9.72 -23.91 12.28
N LYS A 195 -11.02 -23.61 12.19
CA LYS A 195 -12.02 -24.12 13.14
C LYS A 195 -12.08 -25.66 13.12
N GLY A 196 -11.86 -26.27 11.96
CA GLY A 196 -11.72 -27.71 11.78
C GLY A 196 -10.37 -28.30 12.21
N GLY A 197 -9.45 -27.51 12.79
CA GLY A 197 -8.14 -27.98 13.24
C GLY A 197 -7.10 -28.13 12.12
N VAL A 198 -7.40 -27.70 10.89
CA VAL A 198 -6.45 -27.73 9.77
C VAL A 198 -5.57 -26.49 9.82
N THR A 199 -4.25 -26.70 9.72
CA THR A 199 -3.29 -25.60 9.59
C THR A 199 -3.14 -25.25 8.11
N PRO A 200 -3.42 -24.01 7.68
CA PRO A 200 -3.26 -23.61 6.30
C PRO A 200 -1.76 -23.59 5.92
N ASN A 201 -1.48 -23.86 4.64
CA ASN A 201 -0.11 -23.91 4.15
C ASN A 201 0.37 -22.54 3.69
N TYR A 202 1.51 -22.09 4.19
CA TYR A 202 2.19 -20.90 3.71
C TYR A 202 2.95 -21.19 2.42
N ARG A 203 2.86 -20.25 1.50
CA ARG A 203 3.70 -20.22 0.30
C ARG A 203 4.67 -19.06 0.44
N HIS A 204 5.95 -19.34 0.23
CA HIS A 204 7.05 -18.37 0.26
C HIS A 204 7.49 -17.96 -1.15
N GLU A 205 6.57 -18.08 -2.10
CA GLU A 205 6.78 -17.71 -3.50
C GLU A 205 6.51 -16.21 -3.65
N LYS A 206 7.56 -15.44 -3.98
CA LYS A 206 7.45 -13.98 -4.17
C LYS A 206 6.53 -13.68 -5.35
N ILE A 207 5.52 -12.85 -5.11
CA ILE A 207 4.64 -12.27 -6.12
C ILE A 207 5.06 -10.83 -6.33
N GLU A 208 5.57 -10.52 -7.51
CA GLU A 208 5.94 -9.16 -7.87
C GLU A 208 4.71 -8.38 -8.34
N PHE A 209 4.74 -7.07 -8.09
CA PHE A 209 3.74 -6.14 -8.63
C PHE A 209 4.15 -5.70 -10.02
N GLU A 210 3.23 -5.88 -10.97
CA GLU A 210 3.41 -5.42 -12.34
C GLU A 210 2.63 -4.13 -12.55
N VAL A 211 3.33 -2.99 -12.64
CA VAL A 211 2.68 -1.70 -12.90
C VAL A 211 2.22 -1.64 -14.36
N ARG A 212 0.90 -1.69 -14.58
CA ARG A 212 0.26 -1.60 -15.90
C ARG A 212 -0.05 -0.17 -16.31
N GLU A 213 -0.52 0.61 -15.34
CA GLU A 213 -0.85 2.02 -15.51
C GLU A 213 -0.23 2.83 -14.37
N THR A 214 0.23 4.04 -14.69
CA THR A 214 0.93 4.92 -13.75
C THR A 214 0.44 6.35 -13.89
N GLY A 215 0.43 7.08 -12.76
CA GLY A 215 0.21 8.52 -12.73
C GLY A 215 1.52 9.31 -12.85
N GLU A 216 1.43 10.46 -13.50
CA GLU A 216 2.48 11.47 -13.52
C GLU A 216 1.93 12.80 -13.00
N PHE A 217 2.69 13.50 -12.17
CA PHE A 217 2.30 14.82 -11.66
C PHE A 217 3.44 15.82 -11.69
N GLU A 218 3.10 17.07 -12.00
CA GLU A 218 3.98 18.24 -11.84
C GLU A 218 3.92 18.74 -10.40
N VAL A 219 5.08 19.00 -9.80
CA VAL A 219 5.15 19.67 -8.49
C VAL A 219 5.19 21.18 -8.69
N ARG A 220 4.32 21.90 -7.97
CA ARG A 220 4.38 23.37 -7.87
C ARG A 220 4.71 23.78 -6.45
N ARG A 221 5.81 24.52 -6.32
CA ARG A 221 6.30 25.00 -5.02
C ARG A 221 5.98 26.49 -4.86
N PRO A 222 5.60 26.94 -3.64
CA PRO A 222 5.44 28.37 -3.36
C PRO A 222 6.73 29.20 -3.50
N ASP A 223 7.89 28.53 -3.57
CA ASP A 223 9.17 29.11 -3.19
C ASP A 223 10.34 28.78 -4.13
N ARG A 224 10.93 29.83 -4.70
CA ARG A 224 12.31 29.84 -5.22
C ARG A 224 13.36 29.92 -4.10
N ASP A 225 12.96 30.15 -2.84
CA ASP A 225 13.79 30.51 -1.69
C ASP A 225 13.83 29.47 -0.56
N GLY A 226 13.12 28.34 -0.68
CA GLY A 226 13.23 27.23 0.27
C GLY A 226 12.42 27.38 1.57
N SER A 227 11.31 28.13 1.58
CA SER A 227 10.34 28.15 2.69
C SER A 227 9.79 26.77 3.15
N LEU A 228 9.94 25.71 2.35
CA LEU A 228 9.67 24.30 2.74
C LEU A 228 10.84 23.61 3.47
N SER A 229 11.91 24.35 3.80
CA SER A 229 13.03 23.84 4.59
C SER A 229 12.55 23.43 5.98
N TRP A 230 12.55 22.12 6.25
CA TRP A 230 12.57 21.61 7.61
C TRP A 230 13.95 21.90 8.23
N PRO A 231 14.04 22.40 9.48
CA PRO A 231 15.16 22.04 10.34
C PRO A 231 15.07 20.58 10.78
#